data_AF-A0A8H9GJE9-F1
#
_entry.id   AF-A0A8H9GJE9-F1
#
_cell.length_a   1.000
_cell.length_b   1.000
_cell.length_c   1.000
_cell.angle_alpha   90.00
_cell.angle_beta   90.00
_cell.angle_gamma   90.00
#
_symmetry.space_group_name_H-M   'P 1'
#
loop_
_entity.id
_entity.type
_entity.pdbx_description
1 polymer ?
#
loop_
_entity_poly.entity_id
_entity_poly.type
_entity_poly.pdbx_seq_one_letter_code
_entity_poly.pdbx_strand_id
1 'polypeptide(L)'
;MNRAWAAVRATGALGDRPGRAILSLLRCLGRKGPTLAGVVAWQARRDPERLALTDEAERLTYAELQARVRDRARAWQGTHPPGTLVGLDGGGGQVAFVVDLLAGLRLGWRVVPLAPGRAGTGLASPLPAAGRGGWPPPRAGRPVLLTSGSSGTPRPVRSRVRPGAALRVAGALLEALRPHRDAAVVLPLPLWHGHGLATLALALGVGAPLHLRAGATPQAIWAALEAEGAEVLAVVPTVLRRLLAAPGTAPRLRVVLSGSAPLSPELAAATRARLGDVLFNAFGSTELGVLGVLTLATPADLHAAPGSVGRPLPGVAVRVAPDGRVLARGLLRRGWHVTGDLGSLDASGRLVLRGRADDLMVIGGENVWPAQLEGALLGVPGVVACAVLPVPCAEYGQRPVAFVEGDVPLTVLEAFARNLWPRRLRPVRWVLRPLPRTPLGKIARGALRAGIQIRSQCK
;
A
#
# COMPACT_ATOMS: atom_id res chain seq x y z
N MET A 1 2.06 24.57 12.02
CA MET A 1 1.85 25.00 10.61
C MET A 1 3.17 25.29 9.91
N ASN A 2 4.16 25.91 10.58
CA ASN A 2 5.48 26.24 10.01
C ASN A 2 6.29 25.04 9.48
N ARG A 3 6.31 23.89 10.18
CA ARG A 3 7.05 22.69 9.72
C ARG A 3 6.51 22.09 8.42
N ALA A 4 5.19 21.94 8.31
CA ALA A 4 4.57 21.45 7.08
C ALA A 4 4.86 22.37 5.88
N TRP A 5 4.91 23.68 6.10
CA TRP A 5 5.28 24.65 5.06
C TRP A 5 6.75 24.55 4.65
N ALA A 6 7.67 24.35 5.60
CA ALA A 6 9.07 24.10 5.31
C ALA A 6 9.26 22.82 4.49
N ALA A 7 8.57 21.73 4.87
CA ALA A 7 8.60 20.47 4.12
C ALA A 7 8.08 20.63 2.69
N VAL A 8 6.96 21.36 2.49
CA VAL A 8 6.43 21.64 1.15
C VAL A 8 7.43 22.45 0.30
N ARG A 9 8.12 23.44 0.88
CA ARG A 9 9.15 24.20 0.15
C ARG A 9 10.35 23.34 -0.23
N ALA A 10 10.79 22.45 0.67
CA ALA A 10 11.93 21.56 0.43
C ALA A 10 11.71 20.58 -0.73
N THR A 11 10.47 20.34 -1.14
CA THR A 11 10.18 19.48 -2.29
C THR A 11 10.54 20.11 -3.65
N GLY A 12 10.77 21.42 -3.68
CA GLY A 12 10.92 22.16 -4.94
C GLY A 12 9.63 22.34 -5.74
N ALA A 13 8.50 21.76 -5.28
CA ALA A 13 7.21 21.83 -5.98
C ALA A 13 6.73 23.28 -6.16
N LEU A 14 7.09 24.19 -5.23
CA LEU A 14 6.73 25.60 -5.29
C LEU A 14 7.73 26.47 -6.06
N GLY A 15 8.95 25.98 -6.33
CA GLY A 15 10.04 26.72 -6.99
C GLY A 15 10.42 28.02 -6.29
N ASP A 16 11.08 28.92 -7.03
CA ASP A 16 11.73 30.10 -6.46
C ASP A 16 10.75 31.17 -5.95
N ARG A 17 9.50 31.13 -6.42
CA ARG A 17 8.44 32.10 -6.06
C ARG A 17 7.24 31.40 -5.42
N PRO A 18 7.36 30.93 -4.17
CA PRO A 18 6.35 30.06 -3.55
C PRO A 18 4.97 30.73 -3.42
N GLY A 19 4.92 32.03 -3.12
CA GLY A 19 3.65 32.77 -3.03
C GLY A 19 2.88 32.78 -4.36
N ARG A 20 3.57 33.02 -5.48
CA ARG A 20 2.94 32.97 -6.82
C ARG A 20 2.52 31.56 -7.21
N ALA A 21 3.33 30.56 -6.87
CA ALA A 21 3.01 29.16 -7.11
C ALA A 21 1.75 28.70 -6.35
N ILE A 22 1.63 29.06 -5.07
CA ILE A 22 0.45 28.75 -4.25
C ILE A 22 -0.80 29.44 -4.81
N LEU A 23 -0.72 30.74 -5.14
CA LEU A 23 -1.84 31.45 -5.74
C LEU A 23 -2.27 30.82 -7.08
N SER A 24 -1.30 30.42 -7.91
CA SER A 24 -1.56 29.71 -9.16
C SER A 24 -2.23 28.35 -8.94
N LEU A 25 -1.76 27.58 -7.94
CA LEU A 25 -2.37 26.32 -7.55
C LEU A 25 -3.81 26.52 -7.08
N LEU A 26 -4.05 27.44 -6.15
CA LEU A 26 -5.39 27.74 -5.62
C LEU A 26 -6.35 28.18 -6.74
N ARG A 27 -5.90 29.05 -7.66
CA ARG A 27 -6.68 29.44 -8.85
C ARG A 27 -6.97 28.25 -9.76
N CYS A 28 -5.99 27.35 -9.96
CA CYS A 28 -6.18 26.15 -10.76
C CYS A 28 -7.19 25.21 -10.13
N LEU A 29 -7.07 24.91 -8.83
CA LEU A 29 -8.01 24.08 -8.09
C LEU A 29 -9.41 24.69 -8.04
N GLY A 30 -9.53 26.02 -7.97
CA GLY A 30 -10.81 26.72 -8.09
C GLY A 30 -11.48 26.53 -9.45
N ARG A 31 -10.70 26.53 -10.55
CA ARG A 31 -11.21 26.38 -11.93
C ARG A 31 -11.39 24.93 -12.38
N LYS A 32 -10.56 24.01 -11.90
CA LYS A 32 -10.45 22.63 -12.38
C LYS A 32 -10.97 21.61 -11.36
N GLY A 33 -11.31 22.06 -10.15
CA GLY A 33 -11.73 21.26 -9.02
C GLY A 33 -10.56 20.89 -8.09
N PRO A 34 -10.78 20.78 -6.76
CA PRO A 34 -9.79 20.33 -5.78
C PRO A 34 -9.53 18.81 -5.86
N THR A 35 -9.09 18.33 -7.02
CA THR A 35 -8.81 16.92 -7.31
C THR A 35 -7.38 16.74 -7.77
N LEU A 36 -6.93 15.48 -7.85
CA LEU A 36 -5.63 15.15 -8.43
C LEU A 36 -5.52 15.62 -9.90
N ALA A 37 -6.63 15.63 -10.64
CA ALA A 37 -6.67 16.18 -12.00
C ALA A 37 -6.45 17.70 -12.02
N GLY A 38 -6.93 18.42 -11.01
CA GLY A 38 -6.65 19.85 -10.84
C GLY A 38 -5.17 20.12 -10.53
N VAL A 39 -4.53 19.24 -9.77
CA VAL A 39 -3.08 19.29 -9.49
C VAL A 39 -2.27 19.03 -10.76
N VAL A 40 -2.61 17.99 -11.54
CA VAL A 40 -1.96 17.71 -12.84
C VAL A 40 -2.11 18.88 -13.80
N ALA A 41 -3.30 19.49 -13.88
CA ALA A 41 -3.54 20.67 -14.70
C ALA A 41 -2.70 21.88 -14.27
N TRP A 42 -2.38 22.00 -12.97
CA TRP A 42 -1.49 23.03 -12.46
C TRP A 42 -0.03 22.73 -12.82
N GLN A 43 0.43 21.49 -12.65
CA GLN A 43 1.79 21.07 -13.02
C GLN A 43 2.05 21.27 -14.52
N ALA A 44 1.11 20.88 -15.38
CA ALA A 44 1.20 21.05 -16.82
C ALA A 44 1.31 22.52 -17.27
N ARG A 45 0.80 23.47 -16.48
CA ARG A 45 0.95 24.91 -16.75
C ARG A 45 2.27 25.47 -16.24
N ARG A 46 2.82 24.84 -15.21
CA ARG A 46 4.01 25.30 -14.51
C ARG A 46 5.28 24.78 -15.19
N ASP A 47 5.28 23.52 -15.59
CA ASP A 47 6.43 22.80 -16.12
C ASP A 47 5.93 21.74 -17.14
N PRO A 48 5.50 22.17 -18.34
CA PRO A 48 4.79 21.33 -19.31
C PRO A 48 5.61 20.13 -19.79
N GLU A 49 6.90 20.34 -20.09
CA GLU A 49 7.83 19.35 -20.65
C GLU A 49 8.37 18.38 -19.59
N ARG A 50 8.09 18.63 -18.32
CA ARG A 50 8.53 17.75 -17.25
C ARG A 50 7.88 16.39 -17.38
N LEU A 51 8.70 15.35 -17.20
CA LEU A 51 8.23 13.98 -17.17
C LEU A 51 7.25 13.76 -16.01
N ALA A 52 6.05 13.26 -16.32
CA ALA A 52 5.03 12.95 -15.32
C ALA A 52 4.95 11.46 -15.04
N LEU A 53 4.75 10.66 -16.09
CA LEU A 53 4.47 9.23 -16.00
C LEU A 53 5.22 8.48 -17.08
N THR A 54 5.74 7.31 -16.73
CA THR A 54 6.16 6.29 -17.69
C THR A 54 5.58 4.95 -17.32
N ASP A 55 5.27 4.12 -18.30
CA ASP A 55 5.19 2.67 -18.13
C ASP A 55 6.13 1.98 -19.13
N GLU A 56 5.89 0.72 -19.49
CA GLU A 56 6.75 0.00 -20.46
C GLU A 56 6.47 0.42 -21.91
N ALA A 57 5.29 0.99 -22.18
CA ALA A 57 4.84 1.33 -23.53
C ALA A 57 4.91 2.83 -23.80
N GLU A 58 4.68 3.66 -22.78
CA GLU A 58 4.50 5.10 -22.97
C GLU A 58 5.31 5.94 -21.99
N ARG A 59 5.70 7.12 -22.47
CA ARG A 59 6.35 8.18 -21.69
C ARG A 59 5.56 9.46 -21.90
N LEU A 60 5.05 10.05 -20.83
CA LEU A 60 4.22 11.24 -20.87
C LEU A 60 4.79 12.38 -20.02
N THR A 61 4.92 13.55 -20.63
CA THR A 61 5.10 14.81 -19.94
C THR A 61 3.81 15.24 -19.22
N TYR A 62 3.89 16.24 -18.34
CA TYR A 62 2.69 16.80 -17.70
C TYR A 62 1.74 17.44 -18.73
N ALA A 63 2.26 18.06 -19.80
CA ALA A 63 1.45 18.61 -20.88
C ALA A 63 0.67 17.52 -21.63
N GLU A 64 1.35 16.43 -22.01
CA GLU A 64 0.75 15.30 -22.72
C GLU A 64 -0.28 14.58 -21.86
N LEU A 65 0.05 14.31 -20.58
CA LEU A 65 -0.88 13.74 -19.62
C LEU A 65 -2.14 14.59 -19.49
N GLN A 66 -1.97 15.91 -19.34
CA GLN A 66 -3.09 16.83 -19.20
C GLN A 66 -3.95 16.92 -20.47
N ALA A 67 -3.34 16.80 -21.66
CA ALA A 67 -4.06 16.74 -22.93
C ALA A 67 -4.93 15.47 -22.99
N ARG A 68 -4.33 14.28 -22.75
CA ARG A 68 -5.05 13.00 -22.74
C ARG A 68 -6.19 12.97 -21.71
N VAL A 69 -5.97 13.51 -20.51
CA VAL A 69 -7.01 13.63 -19.47
C VAL A 69 -8.16 14.53 -19.93
N ARG A 70 -7.87 15.64 -20.62
CA ARG A 70 -8.91 16.53 -21.17
C ARG A 70 -9.71 15.84 -22.26
N ASP A 71 -9.05 15.13 -23.16
CA ASP A 71 -9.70 14.50 -24.30
C ASP A 71 -10.55 13.30 -23.83
N ARG A 72 -10.03 12.52 -22.87
CA ARG A 72 -10.82 11.47 -22.21
C ARG A 72 -12.03 12.03 -21.46
N ALA A 73 -11.86 13.12 -20.71
CA ALA A 73 -12.97 13.74 -20.00
C ALA A 73 -14.02 14.32 -20.97
N ARG A 74 -13.62 14.84 -22.14
CA ARG A 74 -14.56 15.27 -23.20
C ARG A 74 -15.34 14.10 -23.77
N ALA A 75 -14.67 12.98 -24.07
CA ALA A 75 -15.31 11.78 -24.59
C ALA A 75 -16.35 11.18 -23.63
N TRP A 76 -16.13 11.34 -22.32
CA TRP A 76 -17.04 10.86 -21.27
C TRP A 76 -18.02 11.92 -20.76
N GLN A 77 -18.01 13.13 -21.33
CA GLN A 77 -18.87 14.19 -20.84
C GLN A 77 -20.35 13.83 -21.09
N GLY A 78 -21.16 13.87 -20.04
CA GLY A 78 -22.59 13.56 -20.11
C GLY A 78 -22.94 12.07 -20.00
N THR A 79 -21.96 11.15 -19.93
CA THR A 79 -22.26 9.71 -19.77
C THR A 79 -22.85 9.38 -18.41
N HIS A 80 -22.33 10.00 -17.34
CA HIS A 80 -22.83 9.87 -15.98
C HIS A 80 -22.88 11.22 -15.27
N PRO A 81 -23.91 11.49 -14.44
CA PRO A 81 -23.98 12.73 -13.68
C PRO A 81 -22.84 12.84 -12.65
N PRO A 82 -22.44 14.07 -12.27
CA PRO A 82 -21.48 14.28 -11.19
C PRO A 82 -21.93 13.60 -9.89
N GLY A 83 -21.00 12.95 -9.18
CA GLY A 83 -21.27 12.18 -7.97
C GLY A 83 -21.57 10.70 -8.20
N THR A 84 -21.76 10.24 -9.43
CA THR A 84 -21.94 8.80 -9.71
C THR A 84 -20.73 7.99 -9.22
N LEU A 85 -21.00 6.82 -8.63
CA LEU A 85 -19.97 5.84 -8.25
C LEU A 85 -19.62 5.01 -9.48
N VAL A 86 -18.42 5.18 -10.00
CA VAL A 86 -17.98 4.62 -11.29
C VAL A 86 -16.78 3.70 -11.08
N GLY A 87 -16.90 2.43 -11.46
CA GLY A 87 -15.78 1.50 -11.51
C GLY A 87 -14.91 1.72 -12.74
N LEU A 88 -13.59 1.79 -12.54
CA LEU A 88 -12.62 1.84 -13.65
C LEU A 88 -11.75 0.58 -13.62
N ASP A 89 -11.80 -0.16 -14.73
CA ASP A 89 -10.89 -1.24 -15.06
C ASP A 89 -9.62 -0.66 -15.71
N GLY A 90 -8.44 -1.14 -15.32
CA GLY A 90 -7.15 -0.75 -15.88
C GLY A 90 -6.79 -1.39 -17.24
N GLY A 91 -7.76 -1.96 -17.97
CA GLY A 91 -7.58 -2.82 -19.14
C GLY A 91 -6.83 -2.24 -20.34
N GLY A 92 -6.49 -0.94 -20.34
CA GLY A 92 -5.65 -0.30 -21.36
C GLY A 92 -4.18 -0.09 -20.99
N GLY A 93 -3.72 -0.60 -19.83
CA GLY A 93 -2.37 -0.34 -19.31
C GLY A 93 -2.36 0.66 -18.14
N GLN A 94 -1.19 0.84 -17.51
CA GLN A 94 -1.09 1.60 -16.25
C GLN A 94 -1.23 3.11 -16.49
N VAL A 95 -0.62 3.64 -17.57
CA VAL A 95 -0.79 5.04 -17.96
C VAL A 95 -2.24 5.35 -18.35
N ALA A 96 -2.87 4.48 -19.15
CA ALA A 96 -4.27 4.61 -19.53
C ALA A 96 -5.19 4.64 -18.29
N PHE A 97 -4.94 3.76 -17.32
CA PHE A 97 -5.67 3.77 -16.05
C PHE A 97 -5.53 5.11 -15.30
N VAL A 98 -4.34 5.72 -15.28
CA VAL A 98 -4.14 7.04 -14.66
C VAL A 98 -4.94 8.12 -15.39
N VAL A 99 -4.91 8.13 -16.74
CA VAL A 99 -5.68 9.06 -17.56
C VAL A 99 -7.17 8.96 -17.23
N ASP A 100 -7.68 7.73 -17.14
CA ASP A 100 -9.08 7.41 -16.87
C ASP A 100 -9.50 7.82 -15.47
N LEU A 101 -8.67 7.51 -14.47
CA LEU A 101 -8.85 7.96 -13.10
C LEU A 101 -8.96 9.49 -13.04
N LEU A 102 -8.00 10.21 -13.63
CA LEU A 102 -7.97 11.68 -13.60
C LEU A 102 -9.16 12.29 -14.37
N ALA A 103 -9.57 11.70 -15.49
CA ALA A 103 -10.74 12.13 -16.26
C ALA A 103 -12.03 11.95 -15.46
N GLY A 104 -12.24 10.81 -14.81
CA GLY A 104 -13.40 10.58 -13.94
C GLY A 104 -13.44 11.54 -12.75
N LEU A 105 -12.29 11.80 -12.13
CA LEU A 105 -12.20 12.81 -11.05
C LEU A 105 -12.55 14.22 -11.54
N ARG A 106 -12.14 14.56 -12.76
CA ARG A 106 -12.44 15.84 -13.41
C ARG A 106 -13.93 16.01 -13.73
N LEU A 107 -14.62 14.93 -14.06
CA LEU A 107 -16.07 14.90 -14.31
C LEU A 107 -16.94 14.93 -13.05
N GLY A 108 -16.32 14.92 -11.87
CA GLY A 108 -17.07 14.92 -10.61
C GLY A 108 -17.45 13.52 -10.12
N TRP A 109 -16.96 12.45 -10.74
CA TRP A 109 -17.30 11.08 -10.36
C TRP A 109 -16.62 10.63 -9.06
N ARG A 110 -17.23 9.63 -8.44
CA ARG A 110 -16.64 8.84 -7.36
C ARG A 110 -16.01 7.62 -7.98
N VAL A 111 -14.73 7.73 -8.28
CA VAL A 111 -14.02 6.72 -9.07
C VAL A 111 -13.59 5.58 -8.18
N VAL A 112 -13.95 4.36 -8.53
CA VAL A 112 -13.53 3.13 -7.87
C VAL A 112 -12.49 2.42 -8.72
N PRO A 113 -11.20 2.44 -8.33
CA PRO A 113 -10.17 1.64 -8.95
C PRO A 113 -10.48 0.14 -8.81
N LEU A 114 -10.62 -0.57 -9.92
CA LEU A 114 -10.85 -2.01 -9.93
C LEU A 114 -9.64 -2.73 -10.51
N ALA A 115 -9.41 -3.97 -10.06
CA ALA A 115 -8.45 -4.84 -10.72
C ALA A 115 -8.93 -5.17 -12.15
N PRO A 116 -8.02 -5.40 -13.11
CA PRO A 116 -8.39 -5.77 -14.47
C PRO A 116 -9.36 -6.96 -14.51
N GLY A 117 -10.36 -6.88 -15.40
CA GLY A 117 -11.37 -7.93 -15.58
C GLY A 117 -12.48 -7.97 -14.51
N ARG A 118 -12.54 -6.98 -13.60
CA ARG A 118 -13.60 -6.87 -12.58
C ARG A 118 -14.72 -5.89 -12.92
N ALA A 119 -14.56 -5.05 -13.94
CA ALA A 119 -15.70 -4.30 -14.46
C ALA A 119 -16.51 -5.22 -15.38
N GLY A 120 -17.80 -5.37 -15.12
CA GLY A 120 -18.70 -5.99 -16.10
C GLY A 120 -18.60 -5.25 -17.44
N THR A 121 -18.67 -6.00 -18.53
CA THR A 121 -18.58 -5.55 -19.93
C THR A 121 -18.97 -4.08 -20.16
N GLY A 122 -17.99 -3.17 -20.21
CA GLY A 122 -18.18 -1.78 -20.63
C GLY A 122 -17.35 -0.76 -19.86
N LEU A 123 -16.88 0.26 -20.59
CA LEU A 123 -16.28 1.50 -20.07
C LEU A 123 -17.01 2.02 -18.83
N ALA A 124 -16.24 2.39 -17.79
CA ALA A 124 -16.72 3.22 -16.68
C ALA A 124 -18.13 2.84 -16.17
N SER A 125 -18.27 1.62 -15.65
CA SER A 125 -19.59 1.11 -15.26
C SER A 125 -20.06 1.71 -13.92
N PRO A 126 -21.32 2.16 -13.80
CA PRO A 126 -21.86 2.57 -12.52
C PRO A 126 -21.93 1.37 -11.58
N LEU A 127 -21.49 1.55 -10.33
CA LEU A 127 -21.58 0.53 -9.30
C LEU A 127 -22.82 0.74 -8.41
N PRO A 128 -23.52 -0.33 -7.99
CA PRO A 128 -24.64 -0.21 -7.09
C PRO A 128 -24.21 0.46 -5.79
N ALA A 129 -24.95 1.49 -5.36
CA ALA A 129 -24.67 2.21 -4.14
C ALA A 129 -24.89 1.30 -2.92
N ALA A 130 -23.82 0.97 -2.19
CA ALA A 130 -23.96 0.24 -0.94
C ALA A 130 -24.62 1.12 0.14
N GLY A 131 -25.91 0.86 0.40
CA GLY A 131 -26.67 1.35 1.56
C GLY A 131 -27.70 2.44 1.27
N ARG A 132 -28.84 2.36 1.97
CA ARG A 132 -29.93 3.36 1.95
C ARG A 132 -29.38 4.75 2.34
N GLY A 133 -29.73 5.77 1.57
CA GLY A 133 -29.29 7.16 1.74
C GLY A 133 -28.38 7.61 0.60
N GLY A 134 -28.96 8.39 -0.34
CA GLY A 134 -28.25 8.97 -1.48
C GLY A 134 -27.02 9.76 -1.05
N TRP A 135 -25.97 9.72 -1.86
CA TRP A 135 -24.74 10.47 -1.59
C TRP A 135 -24.98 11.95 -1.94
N PRO A 136 -24.70 12.91 -1.04
CA PRO A 136 -24.81 14.33 -1.39
C PRO A 136 -23.88 14.64 -2.57
N PRO A 137 -24.30 15.43 -3.59
CA PRO A 137 -23.48 15.70 -4.77
C PRO A 137 -22.15 16.32 -4.35
N PRO A 138 -21.00 15.73 -4.74
CA PRO A 138 -19.71 16.26 -4.34
C PRO A 138 -19.40 17.50 -5.18
N ARG A 139 -18.76 18.51 -4.58
CA ARG A 139 -18.25 19.69 -5.33
C ARG A 139 -17.11 19.34 -6.32
N ALA A 140 -16.55 18.14 -6.23
CA ALA A 140 -15.47 17.63 -7.09
C ALA A 140 -15.38 16.09 -6.99
N GLY A 141 -14.85 15.43 -8.02
CA GLY A 141 -14.71 13.97 -8.04
C GLY A 141 -13.65 13.48 -7.05
N ARG A 142 -13.79 12.25 -6.54
CA ARG A 142 -12.89 11.69 -5.52
C ARG A 142 -12.66 10.19 -5.76
N PRO A 143 -11.45 9.66 -5.52
CA PRO A 143 -11.26 8.22 -5.57
C PRO A 143 -11.91 7.56 -4.35
N VAL A 144 -12.53 6.40 -4.57
CA VAL A 144 -13.19 5.56 -3.58
C VAL A 144 -12.60 4.17 -3.70
N LEU A 145 -11.80 3.78 -2.72
CA LEU A 145 -11.28 2.42 -2.65
C LEU A 145 -12.33 1.52 -2.01
N LEU A 146 -12.50 0.33 -2.57
CA LEU A 146 -13.30 -0.72 -1.95
C LEU A 146 -12.47 -1.44 -0.90
N THR A 147 -13.06 -1.69 0.26
CA THR A 147 -12.43 -2.53 1.28
C THR A 147 -13.12 -3.89 1.29
N SER A 148 -12.36 -4.95 1.52
CA SER A 148 -12.91 -6.27 1.75
C SER A 148 -13.70 -6.21 3.06
N GLY A 149 -15.00 -5.98 2.98
CA GLY A 149 -15.86 -6.13 4.16
C GLY A 149 -15.72 -7.56 4.67
N SER A 150 -15.67 -7.74 6.00
CA SER A 150 -15.71 -9.06 6.64
C SER A 150 -16.95 -9.89 6.23
N SER A 151 -17.95 -9.25 5.61
CA SER A 151 -19.16 -9.86 5.04
C SER A 151 -19.03 -10.33 3.58
N GLY A 152 -17.84 -10.35 2.98
CA GLY A 152 -17.61 -10.79 1.59
C GLY A 152 -18.00 -9.78 0.50
N THR A 153 -18.89 -8.83 0.80
CA THR A 153 -19.28 -7.73 -0.09
C THR A 153 -18.34 -6.52 0.05
N PRO A 154 -17.69 -6.05 -1.02
CA PRO A 154 -16.81 -4.88 -0.96
C PRO A 154 -17.59 -3.61 -0.57
N ARG A 155 -17.12 -2.87 0.44
CA ARG A 155 -17.81 -1.65 0.92
C ARG A 155 -17.04 -0.39 0.50
N PRO A 156 -17.70 0.63 -0.09
CA PRO A 156 -17.06 1.89 -0.41
C PRO A 156 -16.76 2.68 0.88
N VAL A 157 -15.54 3.21 1.00
CA VAL A 157 -15.15 4.03 2.14
C VAL A 157 -15.77 5.43 2.03
N ARG A 158 -16.64 5.78 2.98
CA ARG A 158 -17.22 7.12 3.12
C ARG A 158 -16.29 7.99 3.97
N SER A 159 -15.71 9.05 3.40
CA SER A 159 -14.87 9.99 4.17
C SER A 159 -15.14 11.47 3.87
N ARG A 160 -15.26 12.28 4.93
CA ARG A 160 -15.17 13.75 4.87
C ARG A 160 -13.87 14.17 5.54
N VAL A 161 -12.93 14.70 4.75
CA VAL A 161 -11.63 15.15 5.28
C VAL A 161 -11.62 16.65 5.34
N ARG A 162 -11.22 17.21 6.48
CA ARG A 162 -10.94 18.65 6.59
C ARG A 162 -9.61 18.94 5.86
N PRO A 163 -9.55 19.89 4.90
CA PRO A 163 -8.34 20.16 4.13
C PRO A 163 -7.08 20.41 4.99
N GLY A 164 -7.20 21.17 6.07
CA GLY A 164 -6.08 21.43 6.99
C GLY A 164 -5.59 20.20 7.77
N ALA A 165 -6.40 19.15 7.90
CA ALA A 165 -5.97 17.89 8.50
C ALA A 165 -5.19 17.05 7.48
N ALA A 166 -5.65 17.00 6.23
CA ALA A 166 -4.92 16.35 5.14
C ALA A 166 -3.54 16.97 4.91
N LEU A 167 -3.45 18.30 4.96
CA LEU A 167 -2.18 19.02 4.80
C LEU A 167 -1.17 18.69 5.91
N ARG A 168 -1.61 18.45 7.15
CA ARG A 168 -0.71 18.07 8.25
C ARG A 168 -0.11 16.68 8.07
N VAL A 169 -0.92 15.71 7.61
CA VAL A 169 -0.43 14.36 7.30
C VAL A 169 0.50 14.38 6.11
N ALA A 170 0.10 15.05 5.03
CA ALA A 170 0.97 15.23 3.86
C ALA A 170 2.29 15.90 4.25
N GLY A 171 2.24 16.98 5.05
CA GLY A 171 3.43 17.67 5.56
C GLY A 171 4.37 16.75 6.36
N ALA A 172 3.83 15.88 7.22
CA ALA A 172 4.63 14.92 7.97
C ALA A 172 5.29 13.86 7.07
N LEU A 173 4.56 13.37 6.06
CA LEU A 173 5.13 12.45 5.06
C LEU A 173 6.22 13.13 4.22
N LEU A 174 6.01 14.39 3.82
CA LEU A 174 7.02 15.17 3.10
C LEU A 174 8.26 15.45 3.97
N GLU A 175 8.08 15.70 5.27
CA GLU A 175 9.19 15.91 6.21
C GLU A 175 10.01 14.64 6.42
N ALA A 176 9.34 13.48 6.52
CA ALA A 176 9.98 12.19 6.72
C ALA A 176 10.65 11.64 5.46
N LEU A 177 9.94 11.63 4.33
CA LEU A 177 10.40 11.03 3.07
C LEU A 177 11.26 12.01 2.24
N ARG A 178 11.16 13.32 2.52
CA ARG A 178 11.84 14.40 1.80
C ARG A 178 11.80 14.26 0.27
N PRO A 179 10.65 13.95 -0.34
CA PRO A 179 10.60 13.82 -1.79
C PRO A 179 10.88 15.18 -2.41
N HIS A 180 11.47 15.19 -3.60
CA HIS A 180 11.62 16.41 -4.37
C HIS A 180 11.22 16.17 -5.82
N ARG A 181 10.96 17.24 -6.56
CA ARG A 181 10.42 17.17 -7.91
C ARG A 181 11.32 16.42 -8.90
N ASP A 182 12.62 16.37 -8.67
CA ASP A 182 13.59 15.70 -9.56
C ASP A 182 13.83 14.24 -9.15
N ALA A 183 13.21 13.80 -8.04
CA ALA A 183 13.39 12.46 -7.48
C ALA A 183 12.51 11.45 -8.21
N ALA A 184 13.09 10.68 -9.13
CA ALA A 184 12.36 9.62 -9.81
C ALA A 184 11.85 8.55 -8.84
N VAL A 185 10.59 8.17 -9.03
CA VAL A 185 9.86 7.20 -8.20
C VAL A 185 9.56 5.96 -9.03
N VAL A 186 10.04 4.79 -8.61
CA VAL A 186 9.65 3.51 -9.20
C VAL A 186 8.50 2.90 -8.39
N LEU A 187 7.39 2.62 -9.09
CA LEU A 187 6.16 2.11 -8.49
C LEU A 187 5.76 0.76 -9.11
N PRO A 188 6.23 -0.36 -8.54
CA PRO A 188 5.85 -1.72 -8.96
C PRO A 188 4.51 -2.19 -8.37
N LEU A 189 3.69 -1.28 -7.83
CA LEU A 189 2.44 -1.61 -7.17
C LEU A 189 1.23 -1.24 -8.04
N PRO A 190 0.19 -2.08 -8.08
CA PRO A 190 -1.05 -1.76 -8.79
C PRO A 190 -1.74 -0.52 -8.22
N LEU A 191 -2.20 0.35 -9.12
CA LEU A 191 -2.86 1.61 -8.80
C LEU A 191 -4.30 1.44 -8.26
N TRP A 192 -4.88 0.24 -8.36
CA TRP A 192 -6.17 -0.10 -7.74
C TRP A 192 -6.09 -0.48 -6.26
N HIS A 193 -4.92 -0.30 -5.64
CA HIS A 193 -4.73 -0.44 -4.20
C HIS A 193 -4.30 0.86 -3.54
N GLY A 194 -4.59 1.00 -2.24
CA GLY A 194 -4.33 2.22 -1.47
C GLY A 194 -2.89 2.70 -1.51
N HIS A 195 -1.91 1.80 -1.38
CA HIS A 195 -0.49 2.17 -1.42
C HIS A 195 -0.08 2.77 -2.77
N GLY A 196 -0.42 2.09 -3.88
CA GLY A 196 -0.09 2.57 -5.22
C GLY A 196 -0.76 3.91 -5.52
N LEU A 197 -2.04 4.02 -5.21
CA LEU A 197 -2.80 5.26 -5.40
C LEU A 197 -2.28 6.42 -4.55
N ALA A 198 -1.88 6.15 -3.31
CA ALA A 198 -1.29 7.15 -2.42
C ALA A 198 0.06 7.66 -2.94
N THR A 199 0.90 6.74 -3.44
CA THR A 199 2.21 7.08 -4.02
C THR A 199 2.03 7.91 -5.29
N LEU A 200 1.09 7.52 -6.17
CA LEU A 200 0.71 8.30 -7.35
C LEU A 200 0.28 9.73 -6.97
N ALA A 201 -0.60 9.85 -5.97
CA ALA A 201 -1.10 11.15 -5.54
C ALA A 201 0.02 12.05 -4.98
N LEU A 202 0.96 11.48 -4.23
CA LEU A 202 2.10 12.22 -3.67
C LEU A 202 3.09 12.64 -4.77
N ALA A 203 3.44 11.73 -5.69
CA ALA A 203 4.37 12.00 -6.78
C ALA A 203 3.85 13.11 -7.71
N LEU A 204 2.59 13.02 -8.16
CA LEU A 204 1.95 14.06 -8.98
C LEU A 204 1.82 15.40 -8.22
N GLY A 205 1.57 15.33 -6.90
CA GLY A 205 1.51 16.49 -6.02
C GLY A 205 2.84 17.24 -5.91
N VAL A 206 3.95 16.50 -5.84
CA VAL A 206 5.31 17.05 -5.79
C VAL A 206 5.79 17.48 -7.18
N GLY A 207 5.33 16.80 -8.24
CA GLY A 207 5.87 16.97 -9.60
C GLY A 207 7.00 16.00 -9.92
N ALA A 208 7.11 14.92 -9.15
CA ALA A 208 8.13 13.90 -9.34
C ALA A 208 7.79 12.99 -10.54
N PRO A 209 8.78 12.58 -11.34
CA PRO A 209 8.56 11.59 -12.39
C PRO A 209 8.27 10.22 -11.77
N LEU A 210 7.21 9.57 -12.25
CA LEU A 210 6.73 8.29 -11.71
C LEU A 210 6.80 7.20 -12.79
N HIS A 211 7.56 6.15 -12.50
CA HIS A 211 7.80 5.02 -13.38
C HIS A 211 6.96 3.82 -12.90
N LEU A 212 5.87 3.59 -13.62
CA LEU A 212 4.87 2.56 -13.35
C LEU A 212 5.40 1.21 -13.83
N ARG A 213 5.51 0.26 -12.89
CA ARG A 213 6.10 -1.08 -13.10
C ARG A 213 5.27 -2.17 -12.45
N ALA A 214 3.96 -1.99 -12.28
CA ALA A 214 3.14 -2.99 -11.61
C ALA A 214 3.22 -4.36 -12.31
N GLY A 215 3.51 -5.40 -11.53
CA GLY A 215 3.71 -6.76 -12.04
C GLY A 215 5.13 -7.06 -12.56
N ALA A 216 6.04 -6.08 -12.58
CA ALA A 216 7.41 -6.27 -13.06
C ALA A 216 8.19 -7.30 -12.24
N THR A 217 9.12 -7.98 -12.91
CA THR A 217 10.07 -8.91 -12.27
C THR A 217 11.08 -8.15 -11.41
N PRO A 218 11.72 -8.80 -10.42
CA PRO A 218 12.82 -8.18 -9.66
C PRO A 218 13.91 -7.56 -10.53
N GLN A 219 14.27 -8.23 -11.63
CA GLN A 219 15.29 -7.76 -12.57
C GLN A 219 14.84 -6.48 -13.29
N ALA A 220 13.59 -6.44 -13.75
CA ALA A 220 13.03 -5.24 -14.39
C ALA A 220 12.90 -4.06 -13.40
N ILE A 221 12.63 -4.34 -12.12
CA ILE A 221 12.62 -3.32 -11.08
C ILE A 221 14.03 -2.76 -10.85
N TRP A 222 15.05 -3.61 -10.72
CA TRP A 222 16.45 -3.16 -10.61
C TRP A 222 16.89 -2.34 -11.81
N ALA A 223 16.60 -2.82 -13.03
CA ALA A 223 16.91 -2.08 -14.25
C ALA A 223 16.23 -0.71 -14.29
N ALA A 224 14.97 -0.59 -13.86
CA ALA A 224 14.28 0.69 -13.78
C ALA A 224 14.85 1.61 -12.70
N LEU A 225 15.26 1.08 -11.53
CA LEU A 225 15.89 1.88 -10.49
C LEU A 225 17.21 2.50 -10.96
N GLU A 226 18.00 1.73 -11.70
CA GLU A 226 19.29 2.15 -12.22
C GLU A 226 19.14 3.12 -13.40
N ALA A 227 18.38 2.74 -14.43
CA ALA A 227 18.22 3.53 -15.66
C ALA A 227 17.63 4.92 -15.40
N GLU A 228 16.70 5.01 -14.45
CA GLU A 228 16.00 6.26 -14.13
C GLU A 228 16.70 7.03 -13.00
N GLY A 229 17.78 6.48 -12.43
CA GLY A 229 18.45 7.05 -11.26
C GLY A 229 17.49 7.25 -10.09
N ALA A 230 16.58 6.29 -9.88
CA ALA A 230 15.45 6.44 -8.98
C ALA A 230 15.88 6.58 -7.51
N GLU A 231 15.24 7.54 -6.84
CA GLU A 231 15.53 7.87 -5.45
C GLU A 231 14.51 7.27 -4.49
N VAL A 232 13.33 6.91 -5.01
CA VAL A 232 12.21 6.38 -4.23
C VAL A 232 11.66 5.10 -4.86
N LEU A 233 11.48 4.07 -4.03
CA LEU A 233 10.84 2.81 -4.37
C LEU A 233 9.66 2.58 -3.41
N ALA A 234 8.45 2.44 -3.93
CA ALA A 234 7.27 2.10 -3.14
C ALA A 234 6.90 0.63 -3.34
N VAL A 235 6.99 -0.19 -2.30
CA VAL A 235 6.89 -1.65 -2.39
C VAL A 235 6.10 -2.27 -1.25
N VAL A 236 5.78 -3.55 -1.41
CA VAL A 236 5.30 -4.39 -0.30
C VAL A 236 6.41 -5.35 0.13
N PRO A 237 6.41 -5.84 1.39
CA PRO A 237 7.44 -6.75 1.91
C PRO A 237 7.73 -7.97 1.03
N THR A 238 6.71 -8.57 0.41
CA THR A 238 6.89 -9.76 -0.43
C THR A 238 7.63 -9.46 -1.73
N VAL A 239 7.42 -8.28 -2.32
CA VAL A 239 8.15 -7.82 -3.52
C VAL A 239 9.57 -7.44 -3.13
N LEU A 240 9.74 -6.72 -2.02
CA LEU A 240 11.06 -6.34 -1.49
C LEU A 240 11.95 -7.56 -1.24
N ARG A 241 11.41 -8.64 -0.64
CA ARG A 241 12.16 -9.88 -0.42
C ARG A 241 12.69 -10.49 -1.72
N ARG A 242 11.87 -10.54 -2.78
CA ARG A 242 12.32 -11.05 -4.08
C ARG A 242 13.33 -10.13 -4.75
N LEU A 243 13.14 -8.83 -4.60
CA LEU A 243 14.08 -7.82 -5.07
C LEU A 243 15.46 -7.99 -4.42
N LEU A 244 15.50 -8.20 -3.11
CA LEU A 244 16.73 -8.47 -2.35
C LEU A 244 17.33 -9.87 -2.60
N ALA A 245 16.60 -10.80 -3.22
CA ALA A 245 17.14 -12.09 -3.65
C ALA A 245 17.74 -12.03 -5.07
N ALA A 246 17.31 -11.07 -5.90
CA ALA A 246 17.82 -10.88 -7.25
C ALA A 246 19.07 -9.96 -7.27
N PRO A 247 20.04 -10.16 -8.17
CA PRO A 247 21.16 -9.24 -8.34
C PRO A 247 20.68 -7.89 -8.91
N GLY A 248 21.36 -6.81 -8.52
CA GLY A 248 21.04 -5.45 -8.96
C GLY A 248 21.48 -4.40 -7.96
N THR A 249 21.60 -3.16 -8.44
CA THR A 249 22.05 -2.00 -7.64
C THR A 249 21.10 -0.83 -7.79
N ALA A 250 21.10 0.08 -6.82
CA ALA A 250 20.37 1.34 -6.91
C ALA A 250 21.11 2.41 -6.08
N PRO A 251 22.22 2.98 -6.60
CA PRO A 251 23.11 3.84 -5.83
C PRO A 251 22.47 5.17 -5.39
N ARG A 252 21.40 5.61 -6.07
CA ARG A 252 20.66 6.85 -5.74
C ARG A 252 19.47 6.63 -4.81
N LEU A 253 19.14 5.36 -4.52
CA LEU A 253 17.97 5.04 -3.73
C LEU A 253 18.14 5.53 -2.29
N ARG A 254 17.19 6.33 -1.82
CA ARG A 254 17.18 6.86 -0.45
C ARG A 254 15.90 6.53 0.33
N VAL A 255 14.84 6.15 -0.37
CA VAL A 255 13.55 5.80 0.24
C VAL A 255 13.05 4.50 -0.36
N VAL A 256 12.94 3.48 0.48
CA VAL A 256 12.14 2.27 0.23
C VAL A 256 10.92 2.36 1.14
N LEU A 257 9.78 2.77 0.59
CA LEU A 257 8.52 2.83 1.33
C LEU A 257 7.82 1.47 1.27
N SER A 258 8.00 0.68 2.34
CA SER A 258 7.28 -0.58 2.54
C SER A 258 5.96 -0.34 3.27
N GLY A 259 4.92 -1.11 2.92
CA GLY A 259 3.69 -1.11 3.70
C GLY A 259 2.67 -2.10 3.18
N SER A 260 1.43 -1.97 3.66
CA SER A 260 0.29 -2.81 3.27
C SER A 260 0.40 -4.30 3.62
N ALA A 261 1.50 -4.81 4.14
CA ALA A 261 1.64 -6.14 4.71
C ALA A 261 2.68 -6.10 5.86
N PRO A 262 2.68 -7.10 6.76
CA PRO A 262 3.68 -7.19 7.81
C PRO A 262 5.10 -7.23 7.23
N LEU A 263 5.95 -6.33 7.72
CA LEU A 263 7.39 -6.33 7.46
C LEU A 263 8.06 -7.13 8.59
N SER A 264 8.80 -8.18 8.23
CA SER A 264 9.50 -8.98 9.25
C SER A 264 10.81 -8.29 9.67
N PRO A 265 11.24 -8.43 10.94
CA PRO A 265 12.53 -7.95 11.42
C PRO A 265 13.72 -8.37 10.55
N GLU A 266 13.70 -9.61 10.07
CA GLU A 266 14.75 -10.21 9.25
C GLU A 266 14.83 -9.51 7.89
N LEU A 267 13.67 -9.20 7.29
CA LEU A 267 13.62 -8.48 6.03
C LEU A 267 14.05 -7.02 6.20
N ALA A 268 13.72 -6.37 7.33
CA ALA A 268 14.22 -5.04 7.64
C ALA A 268 15.75 -5.03 7.78
N ALA A 269 16.32 -6.00 8.50
CA ALA A 269 17.76 -6.16 8.66
C ALA A 269 18.46 -6.46 7.31
N ALA A 270 17.91 -7.37 6.50
CA ALA A 270 18.44 -7.69 5.17
C ALA A 270 18.41 -6.49 4.22
N THR A 271 17.34 -5.69 4.26
CA THR A 271 17.24 -4.45 3.48
C THR A 271 18.33 -3.47 3.89
N ARG A 272 18.54 -3.29 5.20
CA ARG A 272 19.59 -2.41 5.73
C ARG A 272 20.98 -2.88 5.34
N ALA A 273 21.25 -4.17 5.46
CA ALA A 273 22.55 -4.73 5.10
C ALA A 273 22.88 -4.53 3.62
N ARG A 274 21.88 -4.59 2.73
CA ARG A 274 22.09 -4.50 1.29
C ARG A 274 21.96 -3.07 0.72
N LEU A 275 21.08 -2.24 1.27
CA LEU A 275 20.71 -0.93 0.72
C LEU A 275 20.93 0.24 1.69
N GLY A 276 21.41 -0.02 2.90
CA GLY A 276 21.62 0.99 3.94
C GLY A 276 20.32 1.47 4.60
N ASP A 277 20.39 2.64 5.25
CA ASP A 277 19.30 3.21 6.04
C ASP A 277 18.25 3.93 5.17
N VAL A 278 17.65 3.18 4.24
CA VAL A 278 16.66 3.68 3.26
C VAL A 278 15.24 3.20 3.51
N LEU A 279 15.04 2.24 4.41
CA LEU A 279 13.76 1.58 4.61
C LEU A 279 12.81 2.37 5.53
N PHE A 280 11.59 2.60 5.05
CA PHE A 280 10.48 3.14 5.81
C PHE A 280 9.34 2.12 5.85
N ASN A 281 8.71 1.96 7.01
CA ASN A 281 7.60 1.01 7.17
C ASN A 281 6.30 1.75 7.53
N ALA A 282 5.35 1.75 6.60
CA ALA A 282 4.06 2.41 6.75
C ALA A 282 2.96 1.42 7.10
N PHE A 283 2.23 1.70 8.17
CA PHE A 283 0.99 1.01 8.50
C PHE A 283 -0.20 1.95 8.34
N GLY A 284 -1.28 1.42 7.80
CA GLY A 284 -2.50 2.15 7.75
C GLY A 284 -3.65 1.39 7.12
N SER A 285 -4.77 2.09 7.06
CA SER A 285 -6.03 1.60 6.55
C SER A 285 -6.67 2.70 5.71
N THR A 286 -7.24 2.27 4.58
CA THR A 286 -8.00 3.12 3.66
C THR A 286 -9.14 3.85 4.36
N GLU A 287 -9.73 3.23 5.38
CA GLU A 287 -10.88 3.69 6.14
C GLU A 287 -10.56 4.80 7.15
N LEU A 288 -9.29 4.92 7.55
CA LEU A 288 -8.88 5.75 8.68
C LEU A 288 -7.84 6.81 8.29
N GLY A 289 -6.95 6.53 7.34
CA GLY A 289 -5.84 7.40 6.97
C GLY A 289 -6.11 8.30 5.76
N VAL A 290 -5.63 9.55 5.81
CA VAL A 290 -5.44 10.35 4.58
C VAL A 290 -4.26 9.73 3.82
N LEU A 291 -4.44 9.45 2.52
CA LEU A 291 -3.51 8.60 1.74
C LEU A 291 -3.33 7.18 2.31
N GLY A 292 -4.25 6.72 3.17
CA GLY A 292 -4.23 5.36 3.72
C GLY A 292 -3.14 5.08 4.76
N VAL A 293 -2.40 6.09 5.24
CA VAL A 293 -1.32 5.92 6.24
C VAL A 293 -1.76 6.40 7.61
N LEU A 294 -1.47 5.61 8.65
CA LEU A 294 -1.74 5.91 10.05
C LEU A 294 -0.46 6.13 10.85
N THR A 295 0.53 5.27 10.64
CA THR A 295 1.85 5.34 11.30
C THR A 295 2.96 5.18 10.27
N LEU A 296 4.13 5.71 10.58
CA LEU A 296 5.33 5.58 9.77
C LEU A 296 6.54 5.31 10.66
N ALA A 297 7.28 4.24 10.36
CA ALA A 297 8.61 3.97 10.89
C ALA A 297 9.66 4.56 9.96
N THR A 298 10.60 5.32 10.55
CA THR A 298 11.83 5.77 9.87
C THR A 298 12.93 4.71 9.98
N PRO A 299 14.03 4.82 9.22
CA PRO A 299 15.20 3.93 9.38
C PRO A 299 15.70 3.88 10.83
N ALA A 300 15.72 5.02 11.53
CA ALA A 300 16.11 5.08 12.94
C ALA A 300 15.14 4.31 13.86
N ASP A 301 13.83 4.37 13.59
CA ASP A 301 12.84 3.60 14.35
C ASP A 301 13.01 2.09 14.11
N LEU A 302 13.31 1.69 12.87
CA LEU A 302 13.55 0.30 12.50
C LEU A 302 14.87 -0.23 13.06
N HIS A 303 15.87 0.63 13.29
CA HIS A 303 17.09 0.26 13.99
C HIS A 303 16.80 -0.09 15.46
N ALA A 304 16.00 0.76 16.13
CA ALA A 304 15.61 0.54 17.52
C ALA A 304 14.60 -0.60 17.70
N ALA A 305 13.69 -0.77 16.74
CA ALA A 305 12.62 -1.76 16.77
C ALA A 305 12.30 -2.27 15.35
N PRO A 306 12.99 -3.32 14.85
CA PRO A 306 12.84 -3.80 13.48
C PRO A 306 11.43 -4.24 13.07
N GLY A 307 10.62 -4.71 14.02
CA GLY A 307 9.21 -5.08 13.79
C GLY A 307 8.23 -3.91 13.89
N SER A 308 8.73 -2.68 14.04
CA SER A 308 7.89 -1.51 14.24
C SER A 308 7.28 -1.00 12.94
N VAL A 309 6.05 -0.50 13.05
CA VAL A 309 5.40 0.33 12.03
C VAL A 309 5.44 1.82 12.40
N GLY A 310 6.27 2.15 13.40
CA GLY A 310 6.64 3.49 13.81
C GLY A 310 5.56 4.20 14.61
N ARG A 311 5.54 5.53 14.47
CA ARG A 311 4.70 6.41 15.30
C ARG A 311 3.47 6.91 14.54
N PRO A 312 2.37 7.23 15.23
CA PRO A 312 1.20 7.87 14.62
C PRO A 312 1.55 9.18 13.93
N LEU A 313 1.01 9.38 12.72
CA LEU A 313 1.12 10.63 12.00
C LEU A 313 0.29 11.74 12.69
N PRO A 314 0.60 13.04 12.45
CA PRO A 314 -0.11 14.13 13.10
C PRO A 314 -1.64 14.07 12.94
N GLY A 315 -2.36 14.06 14.06
CA GLY A 315 -3.82 13.96 14.10
C GLY A 315 -4.37 12.53 14.03
N VAL A 316 -3.50 11.53 13.92
CA VAL A 316 -3.83 10.12 14.14
C VAL A 316 -3.51 9.77 15.60
N ALA A 317 -4.39 9.01 16.23
CA ALA A 317 -4.12 8.41 17.54
C ALA A 317 -4.19 6.89 17.44
N VAL A 318 -3.27 6.21 18.12
CA VAL A 318 -3.20 4.76 18.21
C VAL A 318 -3.17 4.38 19.68
N ARG A 319 -3.89 3.33 20.06
CA ARG A 319 -3.80 2.68 21.36
C ARG A 319 -3.92 1.17 21.19
N VAL A 320 -3.50 0.44 22.20
CA VAL A 320 -3.63 -1.01 22.27
C VAL A 320 -4.57 -1.34 23.43
N ALA A 321 -5.60 -2.14 23.18
CA ALA A 321 -6.50 -2.63 24.23
C ALA A 321 -5.83 -3.71 25.09
N PRO A 322 -6.37 -4.02 26.29
CA PRO A 322 -5.81 -5.06 27.16
C PRO A 322 -5.66 -6.43 26.49
N ASP A 323 -6.52 -6.74 25.52
CA ASP A 323 -6.47 -7.98 24.72
C ASP A 323 -5.46 -7.92 23.55
N GLY A 324 -4.66 -6.86 23.47
CA GLY A 324 -3.65 -6.65 22.43
C GLY A 324 -4.17 -6.06 21.13
N ARG A 325 -5.48 -5.78 20.99
CA ARG A 325 -6.04 -5.20 19.76
C ARG A 325 -5.59 -3.77 19.54
N VAL A 326 -5.13 -3.48 18.33
CA VAL A 326 -4.77 -2.14 17.89
C VAL A 326 -6.04 -1.37 17.53
N LEU A 327 -6.26 -0.28 18.25
CA LEU A 327 -7.29 0.70 17.94
C LEU A 327 -6.64 1.94 17.35
N ALA A 328 -7.22 2.42 16.25
CA ALA A 328 -6.79 3.65 15.61
C ALA A 328 -7.96 4.64 15.52
N ARG A 329 -7.67 5.90 15.77
CA ARG A 329 -8.54 7.03 15.45
C ARG A 329 -7.85 7.85 14.39
N GLY A 330 -8.34 7.71 13.17
CA GLY A 330 -7.84 8.43 12.01
C GLY A 330 -8.55 9.75 11.75
N LEU A 331 -8.19 10.43 10.67
CA LEU A 331 -8.78 11.73 10.30
C LEU A 331 -10.08 11.59 9.50
N LEU A 332 -10.35 10.41 8.95
CA LEU A 332 -11.50 10.15 8.08
C LEU A 332 -12.79 9.81 8.84
N ARG A 333 -12.65 9.28 10.07
CA ARG A 333 -13.77 8.84 10.91
C ARG A 333 -13.60 9.35 12.33
N ARG A 334 -14.72 9.70 12.97
CA ARG A 334 -14.75 10.07 14.39
C ARG A 334 -14.85 8.79 15.22
N GLY A 335 -14.05 8.70 16.27
CA GLY A 335 -14.07 7.56 17.21
C GLY A 335 -12.90 6.59 17.03
N TRP A 336 -12.77 5.68 17.98
CA TRP A 336 -11.79 4.60 17.94
C TRP A 336 -12.30 3.46 17.06
N HIS A 337 -11.44 2.95 16.18
CA HIS A 337 -11.74 1.82 15.31
C HIS A 337 -10.79 0.68 15.60
N VAL A 338 -11.34 -0.52 15.77
CA VAL A 338 -10.56 -1.75 15.83
C VAL A 338 -10.05 -2.05 14.42
N THR A 339 -8.73 -2.15 14.27
CA THR A 339 -8.06 -2.36 12.97
C THR A 339 -8.12 -3.82 12.50
N GLY A 340 -8.37 -4.74 13.44
CA GLY A 340 -8.21 -6.18 13.25
C GLY A 340 -6.77 -6.66 13.45
N ASP A 341 -5.84 -5.74 13.70
CA ASP A 341 -4.44 -6.05 14.00
C ASP A 341 -4.22 -6.12 15.51
N LEU A 342 -3.26 -6.95 15.91
CA LEU A 342 -2.75 -7.09 17.26
C LEU A 342 -1.36 -6.45 17.34
N GLY A 343 -1.03 -5.84 18.47
CA GLY A 343 0.25 -5.15 18.63
C GLY A 343 0.52 -4.70 20.05
N SER A 344 1.63 -4.00 20.21
CA SER A 344 2.02 -3.34 21.45
C SER A 344 2.66 -1.99 21.14
N LEU A 345 2.58 -1.04 22.08
CA LEU A 345 3.35 0.19 22.04
C LEU A 345 4.61 0.01 22.87
N ASP A 346 5.75 0.43 22.34
CA ASP A 346 6.99 0.46 23.13
C ASP A 346 7.10 1.74 23.99
N ALA A 347 8.14 1.81 24.82
CA ALA A 347 8.38 2.93 25.73
C ALA A 347 8.53 4.29 25.01
N SER A 348 8.83 4.30 23.71
CA SER A 348 8.97 5.51 22.90
C SER A 348 7.71 5.85 22.07
N GLY A 349 6.62 5.11 22.31
CA GLY A 349 5.34 5.26 21.62
C GLY A 349 5.32 4.70 20.20
N ARG A 350 6.27 3.82 19.83
CA ARG A 350 6.24 3.13 18.52
C ARG A 350 5.31 1.94 18.58
N LEU A 351 4.50 1.77 17.54
CA LEU A 351 3.64 0.61 17.37
C LEU A 351 4.44 -0.56 16.78
N VAL A 352 4.34 -1.73 17.40
CA VAL A 352 4.88 -3.00 16.91
C VAL A 352 3.70 -3.94 16.67
N LEU A 353 3.55 -4.40 15.42
CA LEU A 353 2.48 -5.33 15.05
C LEU A 353 2.91 -6.77 15.33
N ARG A 354 2.00 -7.56 15.90
CA ARG A 354 2.21 -8.99 16.20
C ARG A 354 1.47 -9.92 15.25
N GLY A 355 0.45 -9.40 14.55
CA GLY A 355 -0.31 -10.16 13.56
C GLY A 355 -1.76 -9.70 13.48
N ARG A 356 -2.60 -10.48 12.80
CA ARG A 356 -4.05 -10.26 12.70
C ARG A 356 -4.77 -11.04 13.80
N ALA A 357 -5.75 -10.41 14.44
CA ALA A 357 -6.61 -11.09 15.41
C ALA A 357 -7.39 -12.25 14.77
N ASP A 358 -7.78 -12.09 13.49
CA ASP A 358 -8.56 -13.09 12.73
C ASP A 358 -7.71 -14.31 12.29
N ASP A 359 -6.38 -14.21 12.37
CA ASP A 359 -5.44 -15.28 12.02
C ASP A 359 -4.82 -15.95 13.26
N LEU A 360 -5.26 -15.60 14.48
CA LEU A 360 -4.78 -16.21 15.71
C LEU A 360 -5.10 -17.71 15.74
N MET A 361 -4.08 -18.53 16.02
CA MET A 361 -4.26 -19.95 16.29
C MET A 361 -4.29 -20.16 17.80
N VAL A 362 -5.15 -21.05 18.28
CA VAL A 362 -5.18 -21.47 19.69
C VAL A 362 -4.76 -22.92 19.75
N ILE A 363 -3.54 -23.17 20.23
CA ILE A 363 -2.89 -24.48 20.24
C ILE A 363 -2.59 -24.86 21.69
N GLY A 364 -3.30 -25.87 22.21
CA GLY A 364 -3.13 -26.33 23.59
C GLY A 364 -3.48 -25.26 24.63
N GLY A 365 -4.46 -24.40 24.33
CA GLY A 365 -4.85 -23.28 25.21
C GLY A 365 -3.97 -22.04 25.11
N GLU A 366 -2.90 -22.07 24.32
CA GLU A 366 -2.01 -20.92 24.10
C GLU A 366 -2.31 -20.20 22.78
N ASN A 367 -2.20 -18.88 22.83
CA ASN A 367 -2.31 -18.01 21.67
C ASN A 367 -1.02 -18.07 20.85
N VAL A 368 -1.11 -18.59 19.63
CA VAL A 368 0.01 -18.76 18.70
C VAL A 368 -0.29 -17.98 17.43
N TRP A 369 0.62 -17.07 17.07
CA TRP A 369 0.46 -16.28 15.85
C TRP A 369 1.17 -16.95 14.68
N PRO A 370 0.50 -17.22 13.55
CA PRO A 370 1.14 -17.76 12.36
C PRO A 370 2.37 -16.97 11.93
N ALA A 371 2.32 -15.64 12.05
CA ALA A 371 3.41 -14.75 11.71
C ALA A 371 4.71 -15.02 12.47
N GLN A 372 4.65 -15.56 13.70
CA GLN A 372 5.84 -15.95 14.46
C GLN A 372 6.52 -17.17 13.84
N LEU A 373 5.73 -18.19 13.49
CA LEU A 373 6.23 -19.40 12.84
C LEU A 373 6.72 -19.08 11.43
N GLU A 374 5.99 -18.22 10.70
CA GLU A 374 6.39 -17.75 9.37
C GLU A 374 7.69 -16.94 9.42
N GLY A 375 7.85 -16.01 10.37
CA GLY A 375 9.10 -15.25 10.53
C GLY A 375 10.32 -16.15 10.75
N ALA A 376 10.17 -17.17 11.60
CA ALA A 376 11.21 -18.17 11.83
C ALA A 376 11.51 -19.01 10.57
N LEU A 377 10.49 -19.48 9.85
CA LEU A 377 10.68 -20.20 8.57
C LEU A 377 11.34 -19.34 7.50
N LEU A 378 10.99 -18.06 7.44
CA LEU A 378 11.56 -17.09 6.52
C LEU A 378 13.03 -16.79 6.79
N GLY A 379 13.58 -17.23 7.93
CA GLY A 379 15.00 -17.21 8.25
C GLY A 379 15.76 -18.46 7.81
N VAL A 380 15.08 -19.53 7.37
CA VAL A 380 15.74 -20.76 6.89
C VAL A 380 16.29 -20.53 5.47
N PRO A 381 17.58 -20.81 5.21
CA PRO A 381 18.14 -20.71 3.87
C PRO A 381 17.35 -21.53 2.84
N GLY A 382 17.11 -20.95 1.67
CA GLY A 382 16.29 -21.56 0.62
C GLY A 382 14.80 -21.23 0.69
N VAL A 383 14.27 -20.75 1.84
CA VAL A 383 12.85 -20.33 1.95
C VAL A 383 12.65 -18.94 1.34
N VAL A 384 11.85 -18.87 0.28
CA VAL A 384 11.49 -17.62 -0.43
C VAL A 384 10.22 -17.00 0.13
N ALA A 385 9.21 -17.83 0.44
CA ALA A 385 7.96 -17.40 1.04
C ALA A 385 7.32 -18.54 1.82
N CYS A 386 6.55 -18.24 2.86
CA CYS A 386 5.79 -19.26 3.58
C CYS A 386 4.47 -18.73 4.12
N ALA A 387 3.53 -19.62 4.37
CA ALA A 387 2.34 -19.35 5.13
C ALA A 387 2.04 -20.50 6.10
N VAL A 388 1.63 -20.15 7.31
CA VAL A 388 1.19 -21.11 8.32
C VAL A 388 -0.30 -20.94 8.56
N LEU A 389 -1.04 -22.05 8.52
CA LEU A 389 -2.48 -22.06 8.74
C LEU A 389 -2.85 -23.10 9.81
N PRO A 390 -3.84 -22.80 10.67
CA PRO A 390 -4.31 -23.78 11.63
C PRO A 390 -5.14 -24.86 10.94
N VAL A 391 -5.02 -26.09 11.44
CA VAL A 391 -5.95 -27.20 11.18
C VAL A 391 -6.46 -27.76 12.50
N PRO A 392 -7.70 -28.30 12.55
CA PRO A 392 -8.23 -28.94 13.74
C PRO A 392 -7.32 -30.08 14.21
N CYS A 393 -7.16 -30.22 15.52
CA CYS A 393 -6.41 -31.29 16.17
C CYS A 393 -7.12 -31.72 17.45
N ALA A 394 -7.33 -33.02 17.66
CA ALA A 394 -8.04 -33.52 18.85
C ALA A 394 -7.28 -33.22 20.15
N GLU A 395 -5.95 -33.32 20.14
CA GLU A 395 -5.10 -33.18 21.33
C GLU A 395 -4.90 -31.70 21.74
N TYR A 396 -4.70 -30.81 20.77
CA TYR A 396 -4.34 -29.41 21.03
C TYR A 396 -5.40 -28.39 20.58
N GLY A 397 -6.56 -28.84 20.12
CA GLY A 397 -7.58 -28.02 19.46
C GLY A 397 -7.18 -27.63 18.03
N GLN A 398 -6.00 -27.05 17.85
CA GLN A 398 -5.42 -26.73 16.54
C GLN A 398 -3.95 -27.15 16.45
N ARG A 399 -3.47 -27.42 15.24
CA ARG A 399 -2.04 -27.56 14.92
C ARG A 399 -1.70 -26.85 13.61
N PRO A 400 -0.42 -26.48 13.37
CA PRO A 400 -0.05 -25.75 12.17
C PRO A 400 0.11 -26.67 10.95
N VAL A 401 -0.25 -26.18 9.77
CA VAL A 401 0.22 -26.65 8.47
C VAL A 401 1.08 -25.56 7.87
N ALA A 402 2.28 -25.92 7.40
CA ALA A 402 3.21 -24.99 6.79
C ALA A 402 3.23 -25.17 5.27
N PHE A 403 2.95 -24.08 4.56
CA PHE A 403 3.14 -23.95 3.13
C PHE A 403 4.44 -23.22 2.90
N VAL A 404 5.35 -23.79 2.12
CA VAL A 404 6.69 -23.24 1.88
C VAL A 404 6.95 -23.19 0.39
N GLU A 405 7.44 -22.06 -0.08
CA GLU A 405 7.97 -21.85 -1.42
C GLU A 405 9.43 -21.48 -1.31
N GLY A 406 10.26 -22.16 -2.09
CA GLY A 406 11.70 -22.02 -2.03
C GLY A 406 12.39 -23.32 -2.41
N ASP A 407 13.69 -23.24 -2.61
CA ASP A 407 14.55 -24.39 -2.84
C ASP A 407 15.13 -24.85 -1.50
N VAL A 408 14.34 -25.64 -0.78
CA VAL A 408 14.70 -26.14 0.55
C VAL A 408 14.18 -27.58 0.72
N PRO A 409 15.03 -28.54 1.09
CA PRO A 409 14.58 -29.91 1.37
C PRO A 409 13.66 -29.98 2.58
N LEU A 410 12.65 -30.85 2.52
CA LEU A 410 11.73 -31.09 3.64
C LEU A 410 12.46 -31.49 4.93
N THR A 411 13.52 -32.30 4.81
CA THR A 411 14.34 -32.75 5.95
C THR A 411 14.97 -31.59 6.72
N VAL A 412 15.37 -30.51 6.03
CA VAL A 412 15.92 -29.29 6.65
C VAL A 412 14.82 -28.57 7.44
N LEU A 413 13.63 -28.42 6.87
CA LEU A 413 12.49 -27.77 7.53
C LEU A 413 12.02 -28.55 8.76
N GLU A 414 11.97 -29.88 8.67
CA GLU A 414 11.62 -30.74 9.80
C GLU A 414 12.67 -30.72 10.90
N ALA A 415 13.96 -30.76 10.55
CA ALA A 415 15.05 -30.62 11.51
C ALA A 415 15.00 -29.25 12.21
N PHE A 416 14.82 -28.17 11.44
CA PHE A 416 14.62 -26.83 11.96
C PHE A 416 13.46 -26.76 12.95
N ALA A 417 12.29 -27.28 12.57
CA ALA A 417 11.11 -27.31 13.44
C ALA A 417 11.32 -28.18 14.68
N ARG A 418 12.03 -29.31 14.59
CA ARG A 418 12.37 -30.15 15.74
C ARG A 418 13.27 -29.42 16.74
N ASN A 419 14.23 -28.65 16.24
CA ASN A 419 15.19 -27.92 17.06
C ASN A 419 14.61 -26.66 17.70
N LEU A 420 13.79 -25.89 16.95
CA LEU A 420 13.32 -24.59 17.40
C LEU A 420 11.96 -24.64 18.11
N TRP A 421 11.11 -25.61 17.80
CA TRP A 421 9.72 -25.60 18.24
C TRP A 421 9.34 -26.82 19.10
N PRO A 422 8.52 -26.60 20.16
CA PRO A 422 7.92 -27.70 20.91
C PRO A 422 6.96 -28.49 20.01
N ARG A 423 6.71 -29.76 20.34
CA ARG A 423 5.92 -30.70 19.52
C ARG A 423 4.58 -30.11 19.03
N ARG A 424 3.87 -29.38 19.90
CA ARG A 424 2.58 -28.73 19.59
C ARG A 424 2.64 -27.71 18.44
N LEU A 425 3.78 -27.02 18.28
CA LEU A 425 3.99 -25.98 17.25
C LEU A 425 4.64 -26.52 15.97
N ARG A 426 5.08 -27.78 15.96
CA ARG A 426 5.65 -28.41 14.76
C ARG A 426 4.53 -28.66 13.74
N PRO A 427 4.69 -28.22 12.48
CA PRO A 427 3.68 -28.44 11.45
C PRO A 427 3.33 -29.93 11.33
N VAL A 428 2.03 -30.24 11.31
CA VAL A 428 1.54 -31.62 11.04
C VAL A 428 1.74 -32.00 9.59
N ARG A 429 1.85 -31.01 8.72
CA ARG A 429 2.02 -31.18 7.29
C ARG A 429 2.83 -30.03 6.72
N TRP A 430 3.74 -30.39 5.83
CA TRP A 430 4.49 -29.47 5.00
C TRP A 430 4.01 -29.56 3.56
N VAL A 431 3.80 -28.42 2.92
CA VAL A 431 3.40 -28.34 1.51
C VAL A 431 4.41 -27.46 0.80
N LEU A 432 5.34 -28.09 0.08
CA LEU A 432 6.37 -27.40 -0.70
C LEU A 432 5.86 -27.15 -2.11
N ARG A 433 5.52 -25.89 -2.43
CA ARG A 433 5.01 -25.49 -3.76
C ARG A 433 5.07 -23.98 -3.94
N PRO A 434 4.99 -23.46 -5.17
CA PRO A 434 4.72 -22.05 -5.41
C PRO A 434 3.40 -21.60 -4.76
N LEU A 435 3.43 -20.50 -3.99
CA LEU A 435 2.26 -20.03 -3.26
C LEU A 435 1.36 -19.13 -4.12
N PRO A 436 0.02 -19.30 -4.02
CA PRO A 436 -0.92 -18.44 -4.72
C PRO A 436 -0.83 -17.02 -4.16
N ARG A 437 -0.91 -16.02 -5.05
CA ARG A 437 -0.71 -14.62 -4.70
C ARG A 437 -1.87 -13.76 -5.15
N THR A 438 -2.14 -12.72 -4.37
CA THR A 438 -3.03 -11.62 -4.80
C THR A 438 -2.31 -10.76 -5.83
N PRO A 439 -3.00 -9.84 -6.54
CA PRO A 439 -2.36 -8.89 -7.44
C PRO A 439 -1.30 -7.98 -6.77
N LEU A 440 -1.32 -7.85 -5.44
CA LEU A 440 -0.26 -7.17 -4.67
C LEU A 440 0.96 -8.06 -4.40
N GLY A 441 1.01 -9.28 -4.93
CA GLY A 441 2.07 -10.24 -4.63
C GLY A 441 2.06 -10.78 -3.21
N LYS A 442 0.98 -10.55 -2.43
CA LYS A 442 0.79 -11.13 -1.09
C LYS A 442 0.27 -12.55 -1.20
N ILE A 443 0.62 -13.42 -0.25
CA ILE A 443 0.09 -14.79 -0.22
C ILE A 443 -1.43 -14.77 -0.03
N ALA A 444 -2.15 -15.44 -0.93
CA ALA A 444 -3.60 -15.56 -0.90
C ALA A 444 -4.04 -16.67 0.06
N ARG A 445 -4.02 -16.39 1.37
CA ARG A 445 -4.35 -17.35 2.44
C ARG A 445 -5.72 -18.02 2.26
N GLY A 446 -6.72 -17.32 1.73
CA GLY A 446 -8.04 -17.91 1.44
C GLY A 446 -7.98 -19.07 0.42
N ALA A 447 -7.16 -18.93 -0.63
CA ALA A 447 -6.95 -20.00 -1.61
C ALA A 447 -6.19 -21.19 -1.02
N LEU A 448 -5.27 -20.93 -0.08
CA LEU A 448 -4.59 -21.98 0.67
C LEU A 448 -5.56 -22.76 1.57
N ARG A 449 -6.44 -22.05 2.31
CA ARG A 449 -7.46 -22.67 3.19
C ARG A 449 -8.39 -23.60 2.42
N ALA A 450 -8.85 -23.20 1.23
CA ALA A 450 -9.71 -24.03 0.37
C ALA A 450 -9.02 -25.34 -0.07
N GLY A 451 -7.69 -25.35 -0.22
CA GLY A 451 -6.91 -26.54 -0.56
C GLY A 451 -6.59 -27.45 0.62
N ILE A 452 -6.85 -27.02 1.86
CA ILE A 452 -6.76 -27.86 3.07
C ILE A 452 -8.09 -28.60 3.20
N GLN A 453 -8.32 -29.60 2.36
CA GLN A 453 -9.42 -30.53 2.64
C GLN A 453 -9.16 -31.20 3.99
N ILE A 454 -10.08 -31.00 4.93
CA ILE A 454 -10.12 -31.61 6.25
C ILE A 454 -10.38 -33.11 6.05
N ARG A 455 -9.34 -33.88 5.71
CA ARG A 455 -9.32 -35.30 6.08
C ARG A 455 -8.79 -35.33 7.49
N SER A 456 -9.63 -35.73 8.43
CA SER A 456 -9.30 -36.03 9.81
C SER A 456 -8.24 -37.13 9.86
N GLN A 457 -6.98 -36.78 9.63
CA GLN A 457 -5.84 -37.66 9.85
C GLN A 457 -5.10 -37.14 11.09
N CYS A 458 -5.72 -37.37 12.25
CA CYS A 458 -4.98 -37.73 13.44
C CYS A 458 -5.21 -39.23 13.62
N LYS A 459 -4.24 -40.04 13.21
CA LYS A 459 -3.94 -41.31 13.88
C LYS A 459 -2.59 -41.12 14.55
#